data_AF-A0A7W0R589-F1
#
_entry.id   AF-A0A7W0R589-F1
#
_cell.length_a   1.000
_cell.length_b   1.000
_cell.length_c   1.000
_cell.angle_alpha   90.00
_cell.angle_beta   90.00
_cell.angle_gamma   90.00
#
_symmetry.space_group_name_H-M   'P 1'
#
loop_
_entity.id
_entity.type
_entity.pdbx_description
1 polymer ?
#
loop_
_entity_poly.entity_id
_entity_poly.type
_entity_poly.pdbx_seq_one_letter_code
_entity_poly.pdbx_strand_id
1 'polypeptide(L)'
;MQLTHVQFVLLAAVWWLSDQAAVPSQLPSQRQVADHAATDVMMTSQVLRALEIRGLVTRALDPADGRVKRLTVTAAGQRLAVRTVPGSATCR
;
A
#
# COMPACT_ATOMS: atom_id res chain seq x y z
N MET A 1 8.50 -13.47 -11.19
CA MET A 1 7.18 -12.80 -11.37
C MET A 1 7.37 -11.30 -11.27
N GLN A 2 7.18 -10.57 -12.37
CA GLN A 2 7.28 -9.10 -12.39
C GLN A 2 5.95 -8.48 -11.93
N LEU A 3 5.99 -7.29 -11.32
CA LEU A 3 4.80 -6.49 -11.04
C LEU A 3 4.51 -5.62 -12.27
N THR A 4 3.23 -5.40 -12.59
CA THR A 4 2.89 -4.34 -13.54
C THR A 4 3.26 -2.98 -12.93
N HIS A 5 3.45 -1.96 -13.76
CA HIS A 5 3.81 -0.63 -13.27
C HIS A 5 2.82 -0.13 -12.20
N VAL A 6 1.51 -0.29 -12.43
CA VAL A 6 0.52 0.17 -11.44
C VAL A 6 0.46 -0.72 -10.19
N GLN A 7 0.68 -2.03 -10.30
CA GLN A 7 0.85 -2.90 -9.13
C GLN A 7 2.04 -2.46 -8.27
N PHE A 8 3.13 -2.07 -8.91
CA PHE A 8 4.31 -1.55 -8.23
C PHE A 8 4.01 -0.20 -7.57
N VAL A 9 3.43 0.77 -8.29
CA VAL A 9 3.08 2.09 -7.76
C VAL A 9 2.15 1.98 -6.55
N LEU A 10 1.10 1.16 -6.64
CA LEU A 10 0.17 0.99 -5.51
C LEU A 10 0.79 0.22 -4.34
N LEU A 11 1.68 -0.74 -4.59
CA LEU A 11 2.44 -1.39 -3.53
C LEU A 11 3.36 -0.41 -2.80
N ALA A 12 4.06 0.45 -3.55
CA ALA A 12 4.93 1.49 -3.00
C ALA A 12 4.13 2.53 -2.21
N ALA A 13 2.97 2.96 -2.72
CA ALA A 13 2.07 3.88 -2.04
C ALA A 13 1.56 3.32 -0.70
N VAL A 14 1.13 2.05 -0.66
CA VAL A 14 0.73 1.39 0.58
C VAL A 14 1.89 1.34 1.56
N TRP A 15 3.09 0.94 1.11
CA TRP A 15 4.27 0.89 1.96
C TRP A 15 4.57 2.25 2.58
N TRP A 16 4.73 3.29 1.75
CA TRP A 16 5.06 4.65 2.18
C TRP A 16 4.04 5.22 3.18
N LEU A 17 2.75 5.04 2.92
CA LEU A 17 1.71 5.54 3.81
C LEU A 17 1.61 4.72 5.10
N SER A 18 1.82 3.40 5.04
CA SER A 18 1.81 2.54 6.23
C SER A 18 3.02 2.76 7.13
N ASP A 19 4.17 3.13 6.57
CA ASP A 19 5.41 3.42 7.32
C ASP A 19 5.29 4.68 8.20
N GLN A 20 4.42 5.62 7.78
CA GLN A 20 4.12 6.84 8.53
C GLN A 20 3.10 6.64 9.66
N ALA A 21 2.42 5.49 9.72
CA ALA A 21 1.37 5.23 10.70
C ALA A 21 1.98 4.77 12.04
N ALA A 22 1.69 5.47 13.13
CA ALA A 22 2.16 5.08 14.46
C ALA A 22 1.25 4.03 15.12
N VAL A 23 -0.04 4.01 14.75
CA VAL A 23 -1.03 3.07 15.29
C VAL A 23 -1.90 2.44 14.18
N PRO A 24 -2.53 1.27 14.40
CA PRO A 24 -3.31 0.58 13.36
C PRO A 24 -4.46 1.40 12.75
N SER A 25 -5.10 2.28 13.53
CA SER A 25 -6.17 3.17 13.04
C SER A 25 -5.66 4.30 12.12
N GLN A 26 -4.34 4.52 12.04
CA GLN A 26 -3.72 5.48 11.13
C GLN A 26 -3.27 4.84 9.81
N LEU A 27 -3.31 3.52 9.69
CA LEU A 27 -2.96 2.82 8.44
C LEU A 27 -3.82 3.33 7.27
N PRO A 28 -3.28 3.39 6.06
CA PRO A 28 -3.99 3.96 4.93
C PRO A 28 -5.24 3.14 4.58
N SER A 29 -6.32 3.83 4.27
CA SER A 29 -7.48 3.26 3.60
C SER A 29 -7.25 3.18 2.08
N GLN A 30 -8.06 2.38 1.40
CA GLN A 30 -8.03 2.29 -0.07
C GLN A 30 -8.19 3.65 -0.75
N ARG A 31 -9.04 4.53 -0.21
CA ARG A 31 -9.24 5.87 -0.75
C ARG A 31 -7.97 6.71 -0.64
N GLN A 32 -7.32 6.70 0.52
CA GLN A 32 -6.07 7.44 0.72
C GLN A 32 -4.94 6.94 -0.19
N VAL A 33 -4.88 5.63 -0.44
CA VAL A 33 -3.93 5.07 -1.42
C VAL A 33 -4.27 5.53 -2.84
N ALA A 34 -5.54 5.50 -3.23
CA ALA A 34 -5.98 5.96 -4.54
C ALA A 34 -5.66 7.45 -4.77
N ASP A 35 -5.95 8.28 -3.77
CA ASP A 35 -5.67 9.71 -3.78
C ASP A 35 -4.15 9.97 -3.89
N HIS A 36 -3.33 9.25 -3.12
CA HIS A 36 -1.87 9.37 -3.16
C HIS A 36 -1.26 8.94 -4.49
N ALA A 37 -1.82 7.89 -5.12
CA ALA A 37 -1.35 7.37 -6.41
C ALA A 37 -1.98 8.08 -7.62
N ALA A 38 -2.85 9.07 -7.40
CA ALA A 38 -3.63 9.74 -8.45
C ALA A 38 -4.40 8.75 -9.36
N THR A 39 -4.97 7.69 -8.75
CA THR A 39 -5.74 6.64 -9.43
C THR A 39 -7.20 6.62 -8.96
N ASP A 40 -8.11 6.05 -9.74
CA ASP A 40 -9.49 5.87 -9.29
C ASP A 40 -9.62 4.76 -8.23
N VAL A 41 -10.65 4.88 -7.39
CA VAL A 41 -10.87 3.99 -6.24
C VAL A 41 -11.20 2.56 -6.66
N MET A 42 -11.90 2.35 -7.78
CA MET A 42 -12.29 1.04 -8.27
C MET A 42 -11.07 0.29 -8.83
N MET A 43 -10.27 0.95 -9.66
CA MET A 43 -9.01 0.39 -10.16
C MET A 43 -8.06 0.06 -9.00
N THR A 44 -7.92 0.99 -8.06
CA THR A 44 -7.14 0.77 -6.83
C THR A 44 -7.62 -0.46 -6.07
N SER A 45 -8.95 -0.63 -5.93
CA SER A 45 -9.56 -1.80 -5.29
C SER A 45 -9.11 -3.12 -5.92
N GLN A 46 -9.19 -3.18 -7.26
CA GLN A 46 -8.87 -4.37 -8.03
C GLN A 46 -7.39 -4.71 -7.94
N VAL A 47 -6.52 -3.70 -8.08
CA VAL A 47 -5.07 -3.92 -8.00
C VAL A 47 -4.64 -4.34 -6.61
N LEU A 48 -5.13 -3.67 -5.57
CA LEU A 48 -4.82 -4.05 -4.19
C LEU A 48 -5.36 -5.45 -3.85
N ARG A 49 -6.48 -5.89 -4.47
CA ARG A 49 -6.97 -7.27 -4.33
C ARG A 49 -6.02 -8.27 -4.98
N ALA A 50 -5.49 -7.94 -6.16
CA ALA A 50 -4.48 -8.77 -6.82
C ALA A 50 -3.18 -8.85 -6.00
N LEU A 51 -2.75 -7.74 -5.40
CA LEU A 51 -1.58 -7.70 -4.50
C LEU A 51 -1.80 -8.51 -3.22
N GLU A 52 -3.01 -8.48 -2.66
CA GLU A 52 -3.42 -9.29 -1.51
C GLU A 52 -3.41 -10.80 -1.84
N ILE A 53 -4.00 -11.21 -2.98
CA ILE A 53 -3.96 -12.60 -3.46
C ILE A 53 -2.52 -13.09 -3.63
N ARG A 54 -1.61 -12.19 -4.02
CA ARG A 54 -0.17 -12.47 -4.15
C ARG A 54 0.60 -12.44 -2.82
N GLY A 55 -0.07 -12.16 -1.70
CA GLY A 55 0.55 -12.09 -0.38
C GLY A 55 1.49 -10.89 -0.20
N LEU A 56 1.30 -9.81 -0.95
CA LEU A 56 2.16 -8.61 -0.90
C LEU A 56 1.57 -7.50 -0.03
N VAL A 57 0.24 -7.49 0.14
CA VAL A 57 -0.51 -6.53 0.95
C VAL A 57 -1.48 -7.30 1.85
N THR A 58 -1.75 -6.77 3.04
CA THR A 58 -2.80 -7.23 3.94
C THR A 58 -3.87 -6.17 4.07
N ARG A 59 -5.13 -6.61 4.17
CA ARG A 59 -6.29 -5.76 4.39
C ARG A 59 -7.01 -6.21 5.66
N ALA A 60 -7.12 -5.34 6.64
CA ALA A 60 -7.82 -5.62 7.90
C ALA A 60 -8.93 -4.60 8.13
N LEU A 61 -10.01 -4.99 8.81
CA LEU A 61 -11.02 -4.02 9.26
C LEU A 61 -10.40 -3.10 10.31
N ASP A 62 -10.78 -1.82 10.29
CA ASP A 62 -10.43 -0.91 11.36
C ASP A 62 -11.17 -1.31 12.66
N PRO A 63 -10.48 -1.51 13.79
CA PRO A 63 -11.12 -1.79 15.07
C PRO A 63 -12.10 -0.70 15.54
N ALA A 64 -11.87 0.56 15.16
CA ALA A 64 -12.71 1.70 15.53
C ALA A 64 -13.87 1.93 14.55
N ASP A 65 -13.70 1.55 13.28
CA ASP A 65 -14.75 1.64 12.26
C ASP A 65 -14.69 0.44 11.30
N GLY A 66 -15.47 -0.60 11.59
CA GLY A 66 -15.53 -1.83 10.77
C GLY A 66 -15.96 -1.63 9.32
N ARG A 67 -16.34 -0.42 8.90
CA ARG A 67 -16.59 -0.08 7.48
C ARG A 67 -15.29 0.26 6.73
N VAL A 68 -14.23 0.62 7.43
CA VAL A 68 -12.93 0.98 6.86
C VAL A 68 -12.03 -0.23 6.81
N LYS A 69 -11.38 -0.44 5.66
CA LYS A 69 -10.30 -1.41 5.50
C LYS A 69 -8.95 -0.69 5.56
N ARG A 70 -8.13 -1.07 6.52
CA ARG A 70 -6.76 -0.61 6.73
C ARG A 70 -5.79 -1.50 5.97
N LEU A 71 -4.83 -0.88 5.30
CA LEU A 71 -3.88 -1.53 4.40
C LEU A 71 -2.48 -1.51 4.98
N THR A 72 -1.78 -2.65 4.89
CA THR A 72 -0.35 -2.79 5.22
C THR A 72 0.36 -3.58 4.14
N VAL A 73 1.67 -3.38 3.99
CA VAL A 73 2.48 -4.30 3.18
C VAL A 73 2.96 -5.48 4.03
N THR A 74 3.05 -6.65 3.41
CA THR A 74 3.72 -7.80 4.02
C THR A 74 5.24 -7.63 3.94
N ALA A 75 6.00 -8.45 4.67
CA ALA A 75 7.46 -8.48 4.50
C ALA A 75 7.91 -8.77 3.06
N ALA A 76 7.14 -9.58 2.31
CA ALA A 76 7.41 -9.84 0.89
C ALA A 76 7.11 -8.61 0.02
N GLY A 77 5.99 -7.92 0.29
CA GLY A 77 5.63 -6.66 -0.35
C GLY A 77 6.67 -5.56 -0.11
N GLN A 78 7.10 -5.37 1.13
CA GLN A 78 8.12 -4.39 1.50
C GLN A 78 9.43 -4.63 0.74
N ARG A 79 9.90 -5.88 0.65
CA ARG A 79 11.09 -6.21 -0.14
C ARG A 79 10.95 -5.79 -1.61
N LEU A 80 9.76 -5.88 -2.19
CA LEU A 80 9.51 -5.44 -3.57
C LEU A 80 9.40 -3.91 -3.68
N ALA A 81 8.78 -3.24 -2.71
CA ALA A 81 8.64 -1.78 -2.69
C ALA A 81 9.99 -1.07 -2.51
N VAL A 82 10.84 -1.57 -1.59
CA VAL A 82 12.13 -0.95 -1.23
C VAL A 82 13.20 -1.18 -2.30
N ARG A 83 13.12 -2.27 -3.07
CA ARG A 83 14.12 -2.63 -4.11
C ARG A 83 14.25 -1.62 -5.26
N THR A 84 13.42 -0.58 -5.30
CA THR A 84 13.35 0.34 -6.44
C THR A 84 13.66 1.78 -6.05
N VAL A 85 14.25 2.01 -4.88
CA VAL A 85 14.87 3.30 -4.57
C VAL A 85 16.36 3.21 -4.97
N PRO A 86 16.79 3.62 -6.18
CA PRO A 86 18.15 4.13 -6.30
C PRO A 86 18.20 5.33 -5.36
N GLY A 87 19.16 5.35 -4.44
CA GLY A 87 19.24 6.34 -3.38
C GLY A 87 19.07 7.77 -3.89
N SER A 88 17.86 8.32 -3.78
CA SER A 88 17.68 9.75 -3.66
C SER A 88 17.88 10.06 -2.19
N ALA A 89 19.11 10.47 -1.89
CA ALA A 89 19.50 11.10 -0.65
C ALA A 89 18.40 12.07 -0.20
N THR A 90 17.71 11.72 0.88
CA THR A 90 17.04 12.73 1.70
C THR A 90 18.12 13.22 2.65
N CYS A 91 18.77 14.31 2.27
CA CYS A 91 19.53 15.13 3.21
C CYS A 91 18.57 15.49 4.35
N ARG A 92 18.90 15.04 5.56
CA ARG A 92 18.30 15.53 6.80
C ARG A 92 19.15 16.69 7.29
#